data_AF-A0A0M2DPV8-F1
#
_entry.id   AF-A0A0M2DPV8-F1
#
_cell.length_a   1.000
_cell.length_b   1.000
_cell.length_c   1.000
_cell.angle_alpha   90.00
_cell.angle_beta   90.00
_cell.angle_gamma   90.00
#
_symmetry.space_group_name_H-M   'P 1'
#
loop_
_entity.id
_entity.type
_entity.pdbx_description
1 polymer ?
#
loop_
_entity_poly.entity_id
_entity_poly.type
_entity_poly.pdbx_seq_one_letter_code
_entity_poly.pdbx_strand_id
1 'polypeptide(L)' 'MHKKVVSMVAHKALRLAWIKRRARMLQRAFAADLVTAQLEATVDWYRFRGKALPYSVARRVQAMKVKA' A
#
# COMPACT_ATOMS: atom_id res chain seq x y z
N MET A 1 37.60 -14.07 -19.76
CA MET A 1 36.32 -14.51 -19.12
C MET A 1 35.90 -13.68 -17.91
N HIS A 2 36.81 -13.19 -17.05
CA HIS A 2 36.47 -12.39 -15.86
C HIS A 2 35.56 -11.17 -16.09
N LYS A 3 35.76 -10.40 -17.17
CA LYS A 3 34.93 -9.20 -17.48
C LYS A 3 33.45 -9.54 -17.75
N LYS A 4 33.15 -10.72 -18.33
CA LYS A 4 31.77 -11.17 -18.59
C LYS A 4 31.04 -11.56 -17.31
N VAL A 5 31.75 -12.19 -16.36
CA VAL A 5 31.18 -12.59 -15.07
C VAL A 5 30.82 -11.37 -14.22
N VAL A 6 31.71 -10.36 -14.15
CA VAL A 6 31.45 -9.11 -13.42
C VAL A 6 30.26 -8.35 -14.01
N SER A 7 30.18 -8.25 -15.34
CA SER A 7 29.03 -7.63 -16.03
C SER A 7 27.70 -8.35 -15.75
N MET A 8 27.71 -9.68 -15.72
CA MET A 8 26.53 -10.48 -15.41
C MET A 8 26.08 -10.33 -13.94
N VAL A 9 27.03 -10.24 -12.99
CA VAL A 9 26.72 -10.00 -11.58
C VAL A 9 26.15 -8.59 -11.38
N ALA A 10 26.74 -7.58 -12.03
CA ALA A 10 26.23 -6.21 -12.01
C ALA A 10 24.80 -6.13 -12.59
N HIS A 11 24.54 -6.83 -13.69
CA HIS A 11 23.21 -6.90 -14.29
C HIS A 11 22.18 -7.59 -13.37
N LYS A 12 22.55 -8.70 -12.73
CA LYS A 12 21.70 -9.38 -11.73
C LYS A 12 21.42 -8.49 -10.52
N ALA A 13 22.42 -7.76 -10.03
CA ALA A 13 22.26 -6.82 -8.92
C ALA A 13 21.31 -5.66 -9.28
N LEU A 14 21.43 -5.10 -10.49
CA LEU A 14 20.53 -4.06 -10.99
C LEU A 14 19.10 -4.57 -11.09
N ARG A 15 18.91 -5.78 -11.62
CA ARG A 15 17.58 -6.43 -11.72
C ARG A 15 16.96 -6.65 -10.33
N LEU A 16 17.75 -7.12 -9.36
CA LEU A 16 17.29 -7.30 -7.99
C LEU A 16 16.92 -5.98 -7.32
N ALA A 17 17.71 -4.92 -7.53
CA ALA A 17 17.41 -3.59 -7.02
C ALA A 17 16.10 -3.03 -7.60
N TRP A 18 15.87 -3.22 -8.90
CA TRP A 18 14.62 -2.83 -9.56
C TRP A 18 13.42 -3.60 -9.01
N ILE A 19 13.51 -4.93 -8.85
CA ILE A 19 12.45 -5.75 -8.25
C ILE A 19 12.16 -5.28 -6.81
N LYS A 20 13.19 -5.05 -5.99
CA LYS A 20 13.01 -4.54 -4.61
C LYS A 20 12.38 -3.15 -4.59
N ARG A 21 12.68 -2.28 -5.55
CA ARG A 21 12.07 -0.96 -5.67
C ARG A 21 10.60 -1.08 -6.09
N ARG A 22 10.30 -1.92 -7.08
CA ARG A 22 8.92 -2.17 -7.56
C ARG A 22 8.06 -2.80 -6.48
N ALA A 23 8.57 -3.80 -5.76
CA ALA A 23 7.89 -4.41 -4.63
C ALA A 23 7.55 -3.39 -3.54
N ARG A 24 8.47 -2.48 -3.18
CA ARG A 24 8.19 -1.40 -2.22
C ARG A 24 7.15 -0.41 -2.71
N MET A 25 7.14 -0.08 -4.00
CA MET A 25 6.10 0.77 -4.58
C MET A 25 4.73 0.08 -4.53
N LEU A 26 4.67 -1.21 -4.88
CA LEU A 26 3.45 -2.00 -4.79
C LEU A 26 2.99 -2.17 -3.33
N GLN A 27 3.89 -2.45 -2.40
CA GLN A 27 3.58 -2.53 -0.96
C GLN A 27 3.01 -1.21 -0.44
N ARG A 28 3.53 -0.06 -0.87
CA ARG A 28 2.97 1.24 -0.49
C ARG A 28 1.58 1.48 -1.11
N ALA A 29 1.40 1.11 -2.37
CA ALA A 29 0.11 1.20 -3.04
C ALA A 29 -0.93 0.30 -2.35
N PHE A 30 -0.60 -0.98 -2.12
CA PHE A 30 -1.48 -1.93 -1.44
C PHE A 30 -1.67 -1.62 0.06
N ALA A 31 -0.67 -1.07 0.75
CA ALA A 31 -0.84 -0.66 2.14
C ALA A 31 -1.76 0.56 2.26
N ALA A 32 -1.70 1.49 1.30
CA ALA A 32 -2.68 2.56 1.21
C ALA A 32 -4.07 1.95 0.96
N ASP A 33 -4.18 1.06 -0.03
CA ASP A 33 -5.42 0.42 -0.45
C ASP A 33 -6.08 -0.41 0.67
N LEU A 34 -5.31 -1.17 1.44
CA LEU A 34 -5.78 -2.00 2.54
C LEU A 34 -6.33 -1.15 3.70
N VAL A 35 -5.71 -0.01 4.01
CA VAL A 35 -6.20 0.90 5.04
C VAL A 35 -7.53 1.55 4.60
N THR A 36 -7.64 1.96 3.35
CA THR A 36 -8.91 2.44 2.78
C THR A 36 -9.98 1.35 2.81
N ALA A 37 -9.66 0.15 2.33
CA ALA A 37 -10.59 -0.98 2.28
C ALA A 37 -11.10 -1.39 3.68
N GLN A 38 -10.22 -1.41 4.68
CA GLN A 38 -10.64 -1.67 6.08
C GLN A 38 -11.56 -0.56 6.60
N LEU A 39 -11.30 0.69 6.26
CA LEU A 39 -12.11 1.82 6.70
C LEU A 39 -13.51 1.77 6.06
N GLU A 40 -13.57 1.52 4.75
CA GLU A 40 -14.82 1.35 3.99
C GLU A 40 -15.63 0.18 4.53
N ALA A 41 -15.01 -0.99 4.72
CA ALA A 41 -15.68 -2.17 5.28
C ALA A 41 -16.22 -1.90 6.71
N THR A 42 -15.47 -1.15 7.52
CA THR A 42 -15.92 -0.74 8.86
C THR A 42 -17.12 0.20 8.76
N VAL A 43 -17.06 1.20 7.87
CA VAL A 43 -18.18 2.13 7.64
C VAL A 43 -19.44 1.41 7.19
N ASP A 44 -19.30 0.48 6.25
CA ASP A 44 -20.41 -0.30 5.73
C ASP A 44 -21.00 -1.24 6.79
N TRP A 45 -20.18 -1.83 7.66
CA TRP A 45 -20.67 -2.60 8.79
C TRP A 45 -21.55 -1.77 9.74
N TYR A 46 -21.11 -0.56 10.11
CA TYR A 46 -21.90 0.33 10.98
C TYR A 46 -23.20 0.80 10.31
N ARG A 47 -23.14 1.14 9.02
CA ARG A 47 -24.32 1.50 8.21
C ARG A 47 -25.32 0.35 8.13
N PHE A 48 -24.86 -0.85 7.80
CA PHE A 48 -25.70 -2.05 7.70
C PHE A 48 -26.37 -2.39 9.04
N ARG A 49 -25.67 -2.15 10.15
CA ARG A 49 -26.20 -2.36 11.51
C ARG A 49 -27.11 -1.21 12.01
N GLY A 50 -27.30 -0.15 11.23
CA GLY A 50 -28.08 1.03 11.63
C GLY A 50 -27.49 1.78 12.83
N LYS A 51 -26.20 1.58 13.12
CA LYS A 51 -25.52 2.20 14.27
C LYS A 51 -24.72 3.41 13.83
N ALA A 52 -24.69 4.44 14.68
CA ALA A 52 -23.87 5.61 14.45
C ALA A 52 -22.38 5.24 14.41
N LEU A 53 -21.64 5.89 13.51
CA LEU A 53 -20.19 5.70 13.38
C LEU A 53 -19.48 6.26 14.61
N PRO A 54 -18.55 5.51 15.24
CA PRO A 54 -17.72 6.04 16.30
C PRO A 54 -16.92 7.26 15.83
N TYR A 55 -16.75 8.24 16.72
CA TYR A 55 -16.05 9.49 16.41
C TYR A 55 -14.62 9.28 15.87
N SER A 56 -13.92 8.23 16.32
CA SER A 56 -12.60 7.85 15.81
C SER A 56 -12.61 7.42 14.34
N VAL A 57 -13.64 6.66 13.92
CA VAL A 57 -13.82 6.22 12.53
C VAL A 57 -14.27 7.39 11.67
N ALA A 58 -15.22 8.20 12.15
CA ALA A 58 -15.68 9.41 11.46
C ALA A 58 -14.52 10.39 11.21
N ARG A 59 -13.65 10.62 12.20
CA ARG A 59 -12.44 11.45 12.06
C ARG A 59 -11.48 10.89 11.00
N ARG A 60 -11.28 9.57 10.96
CA ARG A 60 -10.43 8.92 9.95
C ARG A 60 -11.00 9.04 8.53
N VAL A 61 -12.31 8.88 8.36
CA VAL A 61 -12.99 9.10 7.07
C VAL A 61 -12.81 10.54 6.61
N GLN A 62 -12.97 11.51 7.51
CA GLN A 62 -12.81 12.92 7.19
C GLN A 62 -11.36 13.27 6.82
N ALA A 63 -10.37 12.71 7.53
CA ALA A 63 -8.96 12.86 7.20
C ALA A 63 -8.59 12.26 5.83
N MET A 64 -9.27 11.19 5.38
CA MET A 64 -9.09 10.63 4.04
C MET A 64 -9.73 11.51 2.96
N LYS A 65 -10.93 12.04 3.19
CA LYS A 65 -11.62 12.94 2.23
C LYS A 65 -10.86 14.23 1.94
N VAL A 66 -10.10 14.74 2.89
CA VAL A 66 -9.30 15.98 2.73
C VAL A 66 -8.01 15.72 1.95
N LYS A 67 -7.59 14.45 1.83
CA LYS A 67 -6.31 14.06 1.22
C LYS A 67 -6.45 13.48 -0.19
N ALA A 68 -7.68 13.18 -0.62
CA ALA A 68 -8.05 12.74 -1.97
C ALA A 68 -8.39 13.97 -2.83
#